data_AF-A0A520B924-F1
#
_entry.id   AF-A0A520B924-F1
#
_cell.length_a   1.000
_cell.length_b   1.000
_cell.length_c   1.000
_cell.angle_alpha   90.00
_cell.angle_beta   90.00
_cell.angle_gamma   90.00
#
_symmetry.space_group_name_H-M   'P 1'
#
loop_
_entity.id
_entity.type
_entity.pdbx_description
1 polymer ?
#
loop_
_entity_poly.entity_id
_entity_poly.type
_entity_poly.pdbx_seq_one_letter_code
_entity_poly.pdbx_strand_id
1 'polypeptide(L)'
;AAAVRTDALTNGGNVYGITNATTPCGSFTGSIGISCSVSQFSDALHPSAISHQMMAAAALAAVPEPQTYGLMALGLGVIGAVARRRRVAA
;
A
#
# COMPACT_ATOMS: atom_id res chain seq x y z
N ALA A 1 4.64 0.25 -9.58
CA ALA A 1 4.83 -0.62 -10.75
C ALA A 1 6.18 -0.38 -11.45
N ALA A 2 6.48 0.84 -11.95
CA ALA A 2 7.73 1.11 -12.67
C ALA A 2 9.01 0.76 -11.88
N ALA A 3 9.11 1.17 -10.61
CA ALA A 3 10.26 0.86 -9.76
C ALA A 3 10.48 -0.67 -9.58
N VAL A 4 9.38 -1.42 -9.33
CA VAL A 4 9.43 -2.89 -9.19
C VAL A 4 9.87 -3.55 -10.49
N ARG A 5 9.40 -3.06 -11.65
CA ARG A 5 9.83 -3.56 -12.96
C ARG A 5 11.29 -3.24 -13.24
N THR A 6 11.74 -2.03 -12.97
CA THR A 6 13.15 -1.67 -13.13
C THR A 6 14.04 -2.54 -12.25
N ASP A 7 13.71 -2.69 -10.97
CA ASP A 7 14.46 -3.57 -10.04
C ASP A 7 14.54 -5.03 -10.54
N ALA A 8 13.42 -5.59 -11.03
CA ALA A 8 13.40 -6.93 -11.62
C ALA A 8 14.34 -7.04 -12.83
N LEU A 9 14.33 -6.05 -13.72
CA LEU A 9 15.08 -6.07 -14.98
C LEU A 9 16.56 -5.72 -14.83
N THR A 10 16.92 -4.84 -13.88
CA THR A 10 18.28 -4.29 -13.78
C THR A 10 19.01 -4.72 -12.52
N ASN A 11 18.31 -5.24 -11.52
CA ASN A 11 18.87 -5.58 -10.21
C ASN A 11 18.36 -6.95 -9.71
N GLY A 12 17.82 -7.77 -10.60
CA GLY A 12 17.39 -9.14 -10.29
C GLY A 12 16.33 -9.24 -9.20
N GLY A 13 15.58 -8.18 -8.92
CA GLY A 13 14.56 -8.16 -7.88
C GLY A 13 15.08 -8.02 -6.46
N ASN A 14 16.33 -7.57 -6.25
CA ASN A 14 16.93 -7.50 -4.91
C ASN A 14 16.22 -6.53 -3.95
N VAL A 15 15.48 -5.54 -4.45
CA VAL A 15 14.79 -4.56 -3.60
C VAL A 15 13.37 -5.01 -3.26
N TYR A 16 12.63 -5.50 -4.25
CA TYR A 16 11.21 -5.82 -4.09
C TYR A 16 10.91 -7.33 -4.07
N GLY A 17 11.90 -8.21 -4.28
CA GLY A 17 11.71 -9.66 -4.30
C GLY A 17 10.98 -10.19 -5.55
N ILE A 18 10.79 -9.33 -6.56
CA ILE A 18 10.15 -9.67 -7.82
C ILE A 18 11.23 -9.88 -8.88
N THR A 19 11.33 -11.10 -9.40
CA THR A 19 12.36 -11.48 -10.38
C THR A 19 11.79 -11.70 -11.78
N ASN A 20 10.46 -11.78 -11.92
CA ASN A 20 9.79 -11.92 -13.20
C ASN A 20 8.79 -10.77 -13.42
N ALA A 21 9.02 -9.97 -14.45
CA ALA A 21 8.17 -8.84 -14.83
C ALA A 21 7.60 -8.95 -16.25
N THR A 22 7.74 -10.11 -16.90
CA THR A 22 7.47 -10.27 -18.34
C THR A 22 6.51 -11.38 -18.68
N THR A 23 6.45 -12.44 -17.85
CA THR A 23 5.57 -13.59 -18.11
C THR A 23 4.60 -13.80 -16.94
N PRO A 24 3.37 -14.26 -17.23
CA PRO A 24 2.43 -14.73 -16.21
C PRO A 24 3.03 -15.80 -15.29
N CYS A 25 2.47 -15.92 -14.09
CA CYS A 25 2.87 -16.93 -13.11
C CYS A 25 1.98 -18.18 -13.16
N GLY A 26 2.34 -19.21 -12.41
CA GLY A 26 1.51 -20.39 -12.17
C GLY A 26 1.15 -21.12 -13.46
N SER A 27 -0.12 -21.47 -13.61
CA SER A 27 -0.66 -22.21 -14.76
C SER A 27 -1.57 -21.37 -15.66
N PHE A 28 -1.49 -20.03 -15.57
CA PHE A 28 -2.25 -19.15 -16.44
C PHE A 28 -1.71 -19.16 -17.87
N THR A 29 -2.54 -18.80 -18.85
CA THR A 29 -2.16 -18.74 -20.27
C THR A 29 -0.94 -17.82 -20.46
N GLY A 30 0.11 -18.34 -21.10
CA GLY A 30 1.37 -17.62 -21.33
C GLY A 30 2.39 -17.75 -20.19
N SER A 31 2.04 -18.41 -19.08
CA SER A 31 3.00 -18.77 -18.04
C SER A 31 3.92 -19.90 -18.50
N ILE A 32 5.16 -19.88 -18.00
CA ILE A 32 6.13 -20.98 -18.14
C ILE A 32 6.35 -21.74 -16.82
N GLY A 33 5.39 -21.63 -15.88
CA GLY A 33 5.44 -22.30 -14.57
C GLY A 33 6.20 -21.54 -13.49
N ILE A 34 6.43 -20.23 -13.65
CA ILE A 34 7.12 -19.41 -12.65
C ILE A 34 6.22 -19.20 -11.42
N SER A 35 6.80 -19.21 -10.22
CA SER A 35 6.06 -18.94 -8.99
C SER A 35 5.36 -17.58 -9.00
N CYS A 36 4.12 -17.55 -8.50
CA CYS A 36 3.36 -16.32 -8.29
C CYS A 36 3.91 -15.47 -7.14
N SER A 37 4.82 -16.00 -6.32
CA SER A 37 5.48 -15.22 -5.26
C SER A 37 6.57 -14.27 -5.77
N VAL A 38 7.04 -14.44 -7.01
CA VAL A 38 8.15 -13.65 -7.58
C VAL A 38 7.81 -13.01 -8.93
N SER A 39 6.57 -13.17 -9.39
CA SER A 39 6.11 -12.67 -10.69
C SER A 39 5.20 -11.46 -10.52
N GLN A 40 5.32 -10.45 -11.39
CA GLN A 40 4.48 -9.25 -11.34
C GLN A 40 3.03 -9.50 -11.73
N PHE A 41 2.78 -10.48 -12.61
CA PHE A 41 1.49 -10.68 -13.25
C PHE A 41 0.97 -12.10 -13.06
N SER A 42 -0.34 -12.23 -12.86
CA SER A 42 -1.05 -13.52 -12.89
C SER A 42 -1.33 -13.97 -14.32
N ASP A 43 -1.64 -13.03 -15.21
CA ASP A 43 -1.91 -13.26 -16.63
C ASP A 43 -1.37 -12.08 -17.47
N ALA A 44 -1.80 -11.95 -18.73
CA ALA A 44 -1.31 -10.89 -19.61
C ALA A 44 -1.72 -9.46 -19.20
N LEU A 45 -2.70 -9.30 -18.29
CA LEU A 45 -3.28 -8.01 -17.92
C LEU A 45 -3.26 -7.77 -16.40
N HIS A 46 -3.50 -8.79 -15.59
CA HIS A 46 -3.75 -8.64 -14.17
C HIS A 46 -2.48 -8.79 -13.32
N PRO A 47 -2.29 -7.95 -12.29
CA PRO A 47 -1.22 -8.12 -11.33
C PRO A 47 -1.35 -9.44 -10.56
N SER A 48 -0.22 -9.97 -10.11
CA SER A 48 -0.19 -11.07 -9.15
C SER A 48 -0.64 -10.62 -7.76
N ALA A 49 -0.98 -11.59 -6.90
CA ALA A 49 -1.33 -11.31 -5.52
C ALA A 49 -0.22 -10.56 -4.77
N ILE A 50 1.06 -10.90 -5.03
CA ILE A 50 2.19 -10.20 -4.41
C ILE A 50 2.31 -8.74 -4.91
N SER A 51 2.06 -8.49 -6.20
CA SER A 51 1.98 -7.12 -6.73
C SER A 51 0.85 -6.32 -6.08
N HIS A 52 -0.33 -6.93 -5.89
CA HIS A 52 -1.44 -6.31 -5.18
C HIS A 52 -1.07 -5.96 -3.73
N GLN A 53 -0.39 -6.84 -3.00
CA GLN A 53 0.08 -6.57 -1.64
C GLN A 53 1.03 -5.37 -1.58
N MET A 54 1.98 -5.27 -2.52
CA MET A 54 2.89 -4.13 -2.61
C MET A 54 2.15 -2.83 -2.89
N MET A 55 1.17 -2.85 -3.80
CA MET A 55 0.33 -1.69 -4.09
C MET A 55 -0.51 -1.28 -2.87
N ALA A 56 -1.06 -2.24 -2.12
CA ALA A 56 -1.80 -1.98 -0.90
C ALA A 56 -0.90 -1.37 0.19
N ALA A 57 0.31 -1.90 0.40
CA ALA A 57 1.27 -1.33 1.34
C ALA A 57 1.66 0.11 0.97
N ALA A 58 1.88 0.38 -0.31
CA ALA A 58 2.16 1.74 -0.79
C ALA A 58 0.95 2.67 -0.59
N ALA A 59 -0.26 2.19 -0.84
CA ALA A 59 -1.48 2.96 -0.61
C ALA A 59 -1.68 3.27 0.88
N LEU A 60 -1.45 2.31 1.77
CA LEU A 60 -1.51 2.50 3.22
C LEU A 60 -0.47 3.51 3.70
N ALA A 61 0.75 3.48 3.17
CA ALA A 61 1.79 4.45 3.51
C ALA A 61 1.50 5.86 2.96
N ALA A 62 0.82 5.95 1.82
CA ALA A 62 0.47 7.23 1.19
C ALA A 62 -0.74 7.91 1.86
N VAL A 63 -1.62 7.15 2.50
CA VAL A 63 -2.74 7.68 3.28
C VAL A 63 -2.24 7.91 4.71
N PRO A 64 -2.04 9.18 5.14
CA PRO A 64 -1.66 9.45 6.52
C PRO A 64 -2.64 8.78 7.47
N GLU A 65 -2.16 8.30 8.62
CA GLU A 65 -3.04 7.77 9.66
C GLU A 65 -4.22 8.73 9.90
N PRO A 66 -5.44 8.23 10.18
CA PRO A 66 -6.63 9.06 10.23
C PRO A 66 -6.41 10.24 11.18
N GLN A 67 -6.25 11.43 10.61
CA GLN A 67 -6.22 12.70 11.35
C GLN A 67 -7.49 12.87 12.20
N THR A 68 -8.51 12.05 11.95
CA THR A 68 -9.69 11.82 12.78
C THR A 68 -9.40 11.84 14.26
N TYR A 69 -8.35 11.17 14.76
CA TYR A 69 -8.05 11.19 16.20
C TYR A 69 -7.53 12.55 16.67
N GLY A 70 -6.66 13.19 15.89
CA GLY A 70 -6.15 14.54 16.19
C GLY A 70 -7.26 15.59 16.15
N LEU A 71 -8.13 15.54 15.14
CA LEU A 71 -9.28 16.42 15.00
C LEU A 71 -10.34 16.16 16.08
N MET A 72 -10.56 14.90 16.46
CA MET A 72 -11.44 14.54 17.58
C MET A 72 -10.89 15.09 18.90
N ALA A 73 -9.61 14.89 19.19
CA ALA A 73 -8.97 15.43 20.39
C ALA A 73 -9.01 16.96 20.42
N LEU A 74 -8.75 17.63 19.29
CA LEU A 74 -8.90 19.08 19.16
C LEU A 74 -10.33 19.54 19.41
N GLY A 75 -11.32 18.90 18.79
CA GLY A 75 -12.73 19.22 18.98
C GLY A 75 -13.17 19.07 20.44
N LEU A 76 -12.80 17.97 21.08
CA LEU A 76 -13.05 17.72 22.50
C LEU A 76 -12.34 18.75 23.40
N GLY A 77 -11.10 19.12 23.06
CA GLY A 77 -10.34 20.14 23.75
C GLY A 77 -11.00 21.52 23.70
N VAL A 78 -11.49 21.93 22.53
CA VAL A 78 -12.24 23.19 22.35
C VAL A 78 -13.54 23.18 23.16
N ILE A 79 -14.32 22.10 23.09
CA ILE A 79 -15.58 21.96 23.84
C ILE A 79 -15.31 22.03 25.35
N GLY A 80 -14.28 21.31 25.84
CA GLY A 80 -13.88 21.31 27.25
C GLY A 80 -13.44 22.71 27.74
N ALA A 81 -12.65 23.43 26.93
CA ALA A 81 -12.21 24.77 27.23
C ALA A 81 -13.39 25.76 27.33
N VAL A 82 -14.33 25.71 26.38
CA VAL A 82 -15.53 26.56 26.39
C VAL A 82 -16.41 26.26 27.61
N ALA A 83 -16.63 24.98 27.94
CA ALA A 83 -17.41 24.58 29.11
C ALA A 83 -16.79 25.08 30.43
N ARG A 84 -15.45 25.03 30.54
CA ARG A 84 -14.74 25.56 31.72
C ARG A 84 -14.89 27.06 31.87
N ARG A 85 -14.78 27.83 30.78
CA ARG A 85 -14.95 29.30 30.82
C ARG A 85 -16.35 29.71 31.24
N ARG A 86 -17.38 28.99 30.78
CA ARG A 86 -18.79 29.25 31.15
C ARG A 86 -19.07 29.00 32.63
N ARG A 87 -18.39 28.05 33.27
CA ARG A 87 -18.53 27.79 34.72
C ARG A 87 -17.82 28.81 35.60
N VAL A 88 -16.76 29.47 35.10
CA VAL A 88 -16.01 30.48 35.86
C VAL A 88 -16.66 31.87 35.77
N ALA A 89 -17.44 32.12 34.71
CA ALA A 89 -18.15 33.38 34.48
C ALA A 89 -19.58 33.42 35.07
N ALA A 90 -20.06 32.32 35.64
CA ALA A 90 -21.34 32.19 36.33
C ALA A 90 -21.10 32.05 37.84
#